data_AF-A0A6A0GWY0-F1
#
_entry.id   AF-A0A6A0GWY0-F1
#
_cell.length_a   1.000
_cell.length_b   1.000
_cell.length_c   1.000
_cell.angle_alpha   90.00
_cell.angle_beta   90.00
_cell.angle_gamma   90.00
#
_symmetry.space_group_name_H-M   'P 1'
#
loop_
_entity.id
_entity.type
_entity.pdbx_description
1 polymer ?
#
loop_
_entity_poly.entity_id
_entity_poly.type
_entity_poly.pdbx_seq_one_letter_code
_entity_poly.pdbx_strand_id
1 'polypeptide(L)'
;MHLSGLQRQQALGRWFRKRYDRLLSRHWNASQISVTSTSVDRTLNSAQANLQGLYADMDPARRFDDTLNWSPVPVRTTPMAEDRNLFVE
;
A
#
# COMPACT_ATOMS: atom_id res chain seq x y z
N MET A 1 7.05 12.92 -5.32
CA MET A 1 7.93 11.93 -4.66
C MET A 1 8.98 11.47 -5.67
N HIS A 2 10.25 11.33 -5.29
CA HIS A 2 11.29 10.85 -6.22
C HIS A 2 11.19 9.34 -6.45
N LEU A 3 11.66 8.86 -7.61
CA LEU A 3 11.70 7.42 -7.97
C LEU A 3 12.40 6.57 -6.91
N SER A 4 13.51 7.07 -6.36
CA SER A 4 14.23 6.40 -5.27
C SER A 4 13.40 6.25 -4.00
N GLY A 5 12.50 7.19 -3.72
CA GLY A 5 11.52 7.08 -2.64
C GLY A 5 10.52 5.96 -2.89
N LEU A 6 9.99 5.88 -4.12
CA LEU A 6 9.02 4.85 -4.51
C LEU A 6 9.63 3.45 -4.42
N GLN A 7 10.86 3.28 -4.92
CA GLN A 7 11.60 2.02 -4.84
C GLN A 7 11.84 1.59 -3.39
N ARG A 8 12.19 2.52 -2.50
CA ARG A 8 12.36 2.23 -1.06
C ARG A 8 11.04 1.77 -0.43
N GLN A 9 9.93 2.44 -0.72
CA GLN A 9 8.61 2.06 -0.20
C GLN A 9 8.17 0.69 -0.75
N GLN A 10 8.39 0.43 -2.03
CA GLN A 10 8.12 -0.87 -2.61
C GLN A 10 8.95 -1.98 -1.96
N ALA A 11 10.25 -1.74 -1.73
CA ALA A 11 11.12 -2.70 -1.04
C ALA A 11 10.65 -2.95 0.41
N LEU A 12 10.22 -1.91 1.12
CA LEU A 12 9.62 -2.03 2.45
C LEU A 12 8.33 -2.87 2.42
N GLY A 13 7.47 -2.65 1.42
CA GLY A 13 6.27 -3.46 1.19
C GLY A 13 6.59 -4.95 1.01
N ARG A 14 7.59 -5.28 0.17
CA ARG A 14 8.03 -6.67 -0.01
C ARG A 14 8.58 -7.28 1.28
N TRP A 15 9.24 -6.47 2.10
CA TRP A 15 9.69 -6.91 3.41
C TRP A 15 8.50 -7.21 4.34
N PHE A 16 7.47 -6.36 4.37
CA PHE A 16 6.24 -6.63 5.11
C PHE A 16 5.52 -7.89 4.62
N ARG A 17 5.49 -8.16 3.31
CA ARG A 17 4.94 -9.41 2.76
C ARG A 17 5.61 -10.64 3.37
N LYS A 18 6.94 -10.65 3.42
CA LYS A 18 7.70 -11.75 4.03
C LYS A 18 7.44 -11.86 5.53
N ARG A 19 7.42 -10.73 6.24
CA ARG A 19 7.22 -10.70 7.69
C ARG A 19 5.83 -11.18 8.11
N TYR A 20 4.79 -10.79 7.37
CA TYR A 20 3.40 -11.04 7.72
C TYR A 20 2.75 -12.12 6.85
N ASP A 21 3.55 -13.01 6.25
CA ASP A 21 3.04 -13.97 5.25
C ASP A 21 1.94 -14.90 5.82
N ARG A 22 2.05 -15.22 7.11
CA ARG A 22 1.11 -16.09 7.83
C ARG A 22 -0.12 -15.35 8.36
N LEU A 23 -0.05 -14.02 8.45
CA LEU A 23 -1.12 -13.17 9.00
C LEU A 23 -2.02 -12.59 7.90
N LEU A 24 -1.42 -12.14 6.81
CA LEU A 24 -2.12 -11.49 5.71
C LEU A 24 -2.32 -12.46 4.55
N SER A 25 -3.50 -12.46 3.94
CA SER A 25 -3.73 -13.14 2.67
C SER A 25 -2.79 -12.63 1.58
N ARG A 26 -2.53 -13.47 0.56
CA ARG A 26 -1.74 -13.07 -0.63
C ARG A 26 -2.46 -12.07 -1.54
N HIS A 27 -3.77 -11.88 -1.34
CA HIS A 27 -4.59 -10.85 -1.96
C HIS A 27 -5.11 -9.90 -0.88
N TRP A 28 -5.46 -8.68 -1.27
CA TRP A 28 -6.05 -7.72 -0.34
C TRP A 28 -7.40 -8.22 0.18
N ASN A 29 -7.63 -8.03 1.49
CA ASN A 29 -8.89 -8.32 2.15
C ASN A 29 -9.19 -7.18 3.14
N ALA A 30 -10.36 -6.54 2.96
CA ALA A 30 -10.82 -5.44 3.78
C ALA A 30 -10.99 -5.80 5.28
N SER A 31 -11.17 -7.07 5.63
CA SER A 31 -11.26 -7.52 7.02
C SER A 31 -9.90 -7.71 7.70
N GLN A 32 -8.80 -7.73 6.93
CA GLN A 32 -7.45 -7.99 7.45
C GLN A 32 -6.62 -6.71 7.59
N ILE A 33 -6.80 -5.75 6.69
CA ILE A 33 -6.00 -4.52 6.68
C ILE A 33 -6.81 -3.31 6.25
N SER A 34 -6.60 -2.21 6.97
CA SER A 34 -6.97 -0.85 6.57
C SER A 34 -5.70 -0.04 6.38
N VAL A 35 -5.66 0.79 5.32
CA VAL A 35 -4.53 1.66 5.05
C VAL A 35 -5.02 3.10 5.04
N THR A 36 -4.39 3.93 5.85
CA THR A 36 -4.71 5.36 5.96
C THR A 36 -3.42 6.16 5.80
N SER A 37 -3.49 7.27 5.08
CA SER A 37 -2.40 8.22 4.86
C SER A 37 -2.94 9.64 5.02
N THR A 38 -2.08 10.61 5.33
CA THR A 38 -2.40 12.03 5.17
C THR A 38 -2.71 12.37 3.71
N SER A 39 -3.46 13.44 3.46
CA SER A 39 -3.87 13.89 2.10
C SER A 39 -2.77 14.58 1.30
N VAL A 40 -1.51 14.28 1.58
CA VAL A 40 -0.36 14.86 0.87
C VAL A 40 0.11 13.88 -0.21
N ASP A 41 0.36 14.35 -1.42
CA ASP A 41 0.75 13.50 -2.55
C ASP A 41 1.92 12.58 -2.24
N ARG A 42 2.93 13.07 -1.50
CA ARG A 42 4.10 12.25 -1.16
C ARG A 42 3.73 11.04 -0.31
N THR A 43 2.77 11.16 0.61
CA THR A 43 2.38 10.07 1.52
C THR A 43 1.43 9.10 0.83
N LEU A 44 0.52 9.60 0.00
CA LEU A 44 -0.35 8.76 -0.83
C LEU A 44 0.48 7.91 -1.82
N ASN A 45 1.43 8.53 -2.51
CA ASN A 45 2.34 7.80 -3.42
C ASN A 45 3.22 6.79 -2.66
N SER A 46 3.69 7.15 -1.45
CA SER A 46 4.45 6.23 -0.60
C SER A 46 3.63 5.01 -0.22
N ALA A 47 2.39 5.21 0.23
CA ALA A 47 1.48 4.15 0.63
C ALA A 47 1.18 3.21 -0.55
N GLN A 48 0.88 3.75 -1.73
CA GLN A 48 0.62 2.94 -2.93
C GLN A 48 1.84 2.13 -3.37
N ALA A 49 3.04 2.73 -3.37
CA ALA A 49 4.27 1.99 -3.68
C ALA A 49 4.55 0.87 -2.68
N ASN A 50 4.29 1.12 -1.39
CA ASN A 50 4.39 0.10 -0.34
C ASN A 50 3.42 -1.06 -0.59
N LEU A 51 2.16 -0.76 -0.91
CA LEU A 51 1.13 -1.76 -1.18
C LEU A 51 1.43 -2.58 -2.43
N GLN A 52 2.01 -1.97 -3.47
CA GLN A 52 2.49 -2.70 -4.63
C GLN A 52 3.54 -3.74 -4.22
N GLY A 53 4.45 -3.41 -3.30
CA GLY A 53 5.41 -4.36 -2.75
C GLY A 53 4.78 -5.43 -1.86
N LEU A 54 3.80 -5.05 -1.03
CA LEU A 54 3.12 -5.94 -0.09
C LEU A 54 2.31 -7.03 -0.81
N TYR A 55 1.70 -6.71 -1.94
CA TYR A 55 0.89 -7.65 -2.71
C TYR A 55 1.54 -8.06 -4.05
N ALA A 56 2.86 -7.89 -4.19
CA ALA A 56 3.60 -8.26 -5.40
C ALA A 56 3.58 -9.77 -5.71
N ASP A 57 3.32 -10.62 -4.72
CA ASP A 57 3.29 -12.08 -4.88
C ASP A 57 1.86 -12.62 -4.86
N MET A 58 0.89 -11.81 -5.31
CA MET A 58 -0.50 -12.27 -5.39
C MET A 58 -0.65 -13.38 -6.43
N ASP A 59 -1.58 -14.29 -6.12
CA ASP A 59 -2.00 -15.36 -7.01
C ASP A 59 -2.42 -14.78 -8.38
N PRO A 60 -1.76 -15.19 -9.48
CA PRO A 60 -2.14 -14.78 -10.82
C PRO A 60 -3.62 -14.96 -11.12
N ALA A 61 -4.25 -16.03 -10.62
CA ALA A 61 -5.68 -16.29 -10.87
C ALA A 61 -6.62 -15.27 -10.20
N ARG A 62 -6.11 -14.42 -9.31
CA ARG A 62 -6.88 -13.37 -8.61
C ARG A 62 -6.44 -11.96 -8.99
N ARG A 63 -5.59 -11.82 -10.02
CA ARG A 63 -5.23 -10.50 -10.53
C ARG A 63 -6.42 -9.88 -11.23
N PHE A 64 -6.53 -8.57 -11.11
CA PHE A 64 -7.46 -7.79 -11.95
C PHE A 64 -6.98 -7.75 -13.42
N ASP A 65 -5.66 -7.78 -13.61
CA ASP A 65 -4.98 -7.74 -14.90
C ASP A 65 -3.76 -8.67 -14.87
N ASP A 66 -3.75 -9.68 -15.73
CA ASP A 66 -2.68 -10.69 -15.77
C ASP A 66 -1.35 -10.15 -16.31
N THR A 67 -1.39 -9.03 -17.03
CA THR A 67 -0.19 -8.36 -17.55
C THR A 67 0.48 -7.47 -16.51
N LEU A 68 -0.21 -7.19 -15.40
CA LEU A 68 0.25 -6.26 -14.39
C LEU A 68 0.38 -6.96 -13.04
N ASN A 69 1.59 -6.91 -12.46
CA ASN A 69 1.84 -7.42 -11.11
C ASN A 69 1.40 -6.42 -10.02
N TRP A 70 0.14 -5.98 -10.10
CA TRP A 70 -0.48 -5.01 -9.21
C TRP A 70 -1.99 -5.26 -9.16
N SER A 71 -2.61 -4.88 -8.05
CA SER A 71 -4.06 -4.80 -7.93
C SER A 71 -4.42 -3.60 -7.08
N PRO A 72 -5.58 -2.97 -7.33
CA PRO A 72 -6.01 -1.82 -6.57
C PRO A 72 -6.16 -2.17 -5.08
N VAL A 73 -5.52 -1.38 -4.22
CA VAL A 73 -5.71 -1.44 -2.76
C VAL A 73 -6.11 -0.05 -2.26
N PRO A 74 -7.25 0.08 -1.56
CA PRO A 74 -7.71 1.38 -1.07
C PRO A 74 -6.75 1.99 -0.05
N VAL A 75 -6.37 3.25 -0.29
CA VAL A 75 -5.70 4.11 0.70
C VAL A 75 -6.67 5.21 1.09
N ARG A 76 -7.10 5.21 2.35
CA ARG A 76 -8.00 6.24 2.87
C ARG A 76 -7.21 7.46 3.30
N THR A 77 -7.85 8.62 3.18
CA THR A 77 -7.27 9.88 3.61
C THR A 77 -8.38 10.79 4.14
N THR A 78 -7.99 11.73 4.99
CA THR A 78 -8.83 12.80 5.51
C THR A 78 -8.25 14.12 5.02
N PRO A 79 -9.07 15.10 4.59
CA PRO A 79 -8.58 16.42 4.22
C PRO A 79 -7.68 17.01 5.30
N MET A 80 -6.56 17.62 4.92
CA MET A 80 -5.51 18.06 5.84
C MET A 80 -6.03 18.96 6.98
N ALA A 81 -6.97 19.86 6.70
CA ALA A 81 -7.59 20.74 7.69
C ALA A 81 -8.45 20.01 8.73
N GLU A 82 -8.85 18.77 8.45
CA GLU A 82 -9.73 17.94 9.28
C GLU A 82 -8.99 16.75 9.90
N ASP A 83 -7.74 16.48 9.49
CA ASP A 83 -6.97 15.34 9.93
C ASP A 83 -6.36 15.59 11.32
N ARG A 84 -7.06 15.11 12.35
CA ARG A 84 -6.62 15.17 13.76
C ARG A 84 -5.82 13.95 14.20
N ASN A 85 -5.56 13.00 13.31
CA ASN A 85 -4.98 11.71 13.66
C ASN A 85 -3.55 11.54 13.12
N LEU A 86 -3.33 11.84 11.83
CA LEU A 86 -2.07 11.56 11.15
C LEU A 86 -1.32 12.82 10.75
N PHE A 87 -2.02 13.92 10.52
CA PHE A 87 -1.40 15.19 10.21
C PHE A 87 -0.96 15.89 11.50
N VAL A 88 0.31 16.26 11.56
CA VAL A 88 0.91 17.07 12.62
C VAL A 88 1.58 18.25 11.94
N GLU A 89 1.22 19.47 12.36
CA GLU A 89 1.81 20.72 11.88
C GLU A 89 3.30 20.84 12.22
#